data_AF-A0A3N5ZNL8-F1
#
_entry.id   AF-A0A3N5ZNL8-F1
#
_cell.length_a   1.000
_cell.length_b   1.000
_cell.length_c   1.000
_cell.angle_alpha   90.00
_cell.angle_beta   90.00
_cell.angle_gamma   90.00
#
_symmetry.space_group_name_H-M   'P 1'
#
loop_
_entity.id
_entity.type
_entity.pdbx_description
1 polymer ?
#
loop_
_entity_poly.entity_id
_entity_poly.type
_entity_poly.pdbx_seq_one_letter_code
_entity_poly.pdbx_strand_id
1 'polypeptide(L)' 'MIIDANELDDGASLSYDLCIIGSGPAGTTIANELRRSKLRVCVLESGQFKKTKH' A
#
# COMPACT_ATOMS: atom_id res chain seq x y z
N MET A 1 -4.84 7.82 0.59
CA MET A 1 -3.61 8.28 1.28
C MET A 1 -2.48 7.43 0.76
N ILE A 2 -1.32 8.03 0.47
CA ILE A 2 -0.09 7.32 0.13
C ILE A 2 0.93 7.71 1.20
N ILE A 3 1.65 6.74 1.74
CA ILE A 3 2.72 6.94 2.73
C ILE A 3 4.01 6.49 2.05
N ASP A 4 5.07 7.30 2.13
CA ASP A 4 6.42 6.85 1.76
C ASP A 4 7.03 6.12 2.97
N ALA A 5 7.31 4.83 2.83
CA ALA A 5 7.86 4.04 3.92
C ALA A 5 9.26 4.51 4.34
N ASN A 6 9.99 5.26 3.50
CA ASN A 6 11.29 5.83 3.83
C ASN A 6 11.18 7.04 4.78
N GLU A 7 9.97 7.58 4.98
CA GLU A 7 9.70 8.67 5.93
C GLU A 7 9.21 8.15 7.30
N LEU A 8 9.11 6.83 7.48
CA LEU A 8 8.73 6.23 8.75
C LEU A 8 9.94 6.08 9.68
N ASP A 9 9.72 6.27 10.98
CA ASP A 9 10.71 5.97 12.00
C ASP A 9 11.07 4.47 12.00
N ASP A 10 12.32 4.16 12.35
CA ASP A 10 12.74 2.78 12.54
C ASP A 10 11.88 2.09 13.61
N GLY A 11 11.29 0.95 13.24
CA GLY A 11 10.38 0.21 14.11
C GLY A 11 8.94 0.75 14.17
N ALA A 12 8.58 1.72 13.31
CA ALA A 12 7.21 2.19 13.19
C ALA A 12 6.24 1.02 12.89
N SER A 13 5.13 0.98 13.63
CA SER A 13 4.07 -0.02 13.44
C SER A 13 2.80 0.65 12.93
N LEU A 14 2.32 0.18 11.79
CA LEU A 14 1.06 0.60 11.19
C LEU A 14 0.06 -0.55 11.30
N SER A 15 -1.13 -0.27 11.82
CA SER A 15 -2.18 -1.29 12.02
C SER A 15 -3.23 -1.21 10.92
N TYR A 16 -3.42 -2.33 10.22
CA TYR A 16 -4.43 -2.53 9.18
C TYR A 16 -5.13 -3.86 9.40
N ASP A 17 -6.33 -4.00 8.84
CA ASP A 17 -7.10 -5.25 8.97
C ASP A 17 -6.67 -6.26 7.88
N LEU A 18 -6.14 -5.74 6.76
CA LEU A 18 -5.56 -6.51 5.67
C LEU A 18 -4.41 -5.72 5.02
N CYS A 19 -3.29 -6.39 4.77
CA CYS A 19 -2.18 -5.85 3.97
C CYS A 19 -2.01 -6.67 2.68
N ILE A 20 -2.05 -5.99 1.54
CA ILE A 20 -1.80 -6.54 0.21
C ILE A 20 -0.38 -6.17 -0.19
N ILE A 21 0.45 -7.16 -0.54
CA ILE A 21 1.83 -6.94 -0.98
C ILE A 21 1.87 -6.85 -2.51
N GLY A 22 2.28 -5.69 -3.02
CA GLY A 22 2.38 -5.36 -4.45
C GLY A 22 1.17 -4.57 -4.96
N SER A 23 1.42 -3.43 -5.62
CA SER A 23 0.39 -2.59 -6.25
C SER A 23 0.23 -2.84 -7.76
N GLY A 24 0.63 -4.02 -8.24
CA GLY A 24 0.37 -4.43 -9.62
C GLY A 24 -1.12 -4.61 -9.94
N PRO A 25 -1.47 -5.10 -11.15
CA PRO A 25 -2.86 -5.23 -11.58
C PRO A 25 -3.72 -6.06 -10.61
N ALA A 26 -3.21 -7.20 -10.13
CA ALA A 26 -3.93 -8.07 -9.21
C ALA A 26 -4.15 -7.39 -7.85
N GLY A 27 -3.09 -6.87 -7.22
CA GLY A 27 -3.16 -6.22 -5.90
C GLY A 27 -4.08 -5.00 -5.90
N THR A 28 -3.99 -4.16 -6.93
CA THR A 28 -4.87 -2.99 -7.10
C THR A 28 -6.33 -3.39 -7.34
N THR A 29 -6.57 -4.46 -8.11
CA THR A 29 -7.93 -4.98 -8.34
C THR A 29 -8.56 -5.45 -7.03
N ILE A 30 -7.84 -6.24 -6.24
CA ILE A 30 -8.31 -6.72 -4.93
C ILE A 30 -8.61 -5.53 -4.00
N ALA A 31 -7.70 -4.54 -3.93
CA ALA A 31 -7.91 -3.34 -3.14
C ALA A 31 -9.16 -2.56 -3.58
N ASN A 32 -9.41 -2.48 -4.89
CA ASN A 32 -10.58 -1.81 -5.44
C ASN A 32 -11.89 -2.56 -5.11
N GLU A 33 -11.92 -3.88 -5.23
CA GLU A 33 -13.09 -4.69 -4.85
C GLU A 33 -13.42 -4.54 -3.35
N LEU A 34 -12.39 -4.41 -2.51
CA LEU A 34 -12.53 -4.22 -1.06
C LEU A 34 -12.80 -2.76 -0.66
N ARG A 35 -12.85 -1.81 -1.59
CA ARG A 35 -13.00 -0.36 -1.28
C ARG A 35 -14.27 -0.03 -0.49
N ARG A 36 -15.35 -0.78 -0.67
CA ARG A 36 -16.62 -0.61 0.05
C ARG A 36 -16.77 -1.52 1.27
N SER A 37 -15.75 -2.33 1.58
CA SER A 37 -15.72 -3.11 2.81
C SER A 37 -15.52 -2.18 4.02
N LYS A 38 -15.70 -2.74 5.23
CA LYS A 38 -15.36 -2.05 6.47
C LYS A 38 -13.89 -2.24 6.88
N LEU A 39 -13.09 -2.91 6.05
CA LEU A 39 -11.69 -3.19 6.34
C LEU A 39 -10.81 -1.97 6.06
N ARG A 40 -9.86 -1.72 6.94
CA ARG A 40 -8.72 -0.83 6.69
C ARG A 40 -7.69 -1.62 5.88
N VAL A 41 -7.72 -1.42 4.57
CA VAL A 41 -6.84 -2.11 3.63
C VAL A 41 -5.58 -1.28 3.35
N CYS A 42 -4.41 -1.89 3.53
CA CYS A 42 -3.12 -1.36 3.09
C CYS A 42 -2.66 -2.07 1.82
N VAL A 43 -2.11 -1.32 0.86
CA VAL A 43 -1.34 -1.88 -0.26
C VAL A 43 0.10 -1.42 -0.08
N LEU A 44 1.02 -2.35 0.09
CA LEU A 44 2.45 -2.10 0.25
C LEU A 44 3.16 -2.38 -1.07
N GLU A 45 3.87 -1.39 -1.60
CA GLU A 45 4.65 -1.51 -2.83
C GLU A 45 6.08 -1.03 -2.59
N SER A 46 7.04 -1.72 -3.20
CA SER A 46 8.48 -1.41 -3.17
C SER A 46 8.87 -0.24 -4.08
N GLY A 47 8.08 0.01 -5.13
CA GLY A 47 8.25 1.13 -6.03
C GLY A 47 8.11 2.50 -5.33
N GLN A 48 8.71 3.51 -5.94
CA GLN A 48 8.66 4.89 -5.45
C GLN A 48 7.47 5.64 -6.07
N PHE A 49 7.02 6.70 -5.40
CA PHE A 49 6.03 7.61 -5.98
C PHE A 49 6.59 8.36 -7.22
N LYS A 50 7.91 8.53 -7.29
CA LYS A 50 8.59 9.17 -8.41
C LYS A 50 8.75 8.18 -9.55
N LYS A 51 8.49 8.65 -10.78
CA LYS A 51 8.85 7.91 -11.99
C LYS A 51 10.37 7.73 -12.06
N THR A 52 10.80 6.52 -12.33
CA THR A 52 12.19 6.23 -12.69
C THR A 52 12.51 6.87 -14.05
N LYS A 53 13.72 7.41 -14.21
CA LYS A 53 14.16 8.14 -15.43
C LYS A 53 14.58 7.23 -16.59
N HIS A 54 14.11 5.99 -16.64
CA HIS A 54 14.38 5.08 -17.76
C HIS A 54 13.43 5.35 -18.92
#